data_AF-A0A3C0SD84-F1
#
_entry.id   AF-A0A3C0SD84-F1
#
_cell.length_a   1.000
_cell.length_b   1.000
_cell.length_c   1.000
_cell.angle_alpha   90.00
_cell.angle_beta   90.00
_cell.angle_gamma   90.00
#
_symmetry.space_group_name_H-M   'P 1'
#
loop_
_entity.id
_entity.type
_entity.pdbx_description
1 polymer ?
#
loop_
_entity_poly.entity_id
_entity_poly.type
_entity_poly.pdbx_seq_one_letter_code
_entity_poly.pdbx_strand_id
1 'polypeptide(L)'
;MGTPALVINQVEHQQTKARFVEKSGAVVNLGLGTDYDAEKFKKALEWEKPELEAMSLKGKNLIDGRGIFRVREVLTQVTQI
;
A
#
# COMPACT_ATOMS: atom_id res chain seq x y z
N MET A 1 5.95 -6.78 -6.03
CA MET A 1 5.19 -6.93 -4.77
C MET A 1 3.72 -7.09 -5.12
N GLY A 2 3.08 -8.18 -4.68
CA GLY A 2 1.63 -8.35 -4.78
C GLY A 2 0.98 -7.80 -3.52
N THR A 3 0.67 -6.50 -3.51
CA THR A 3 -0.11 -5.90 -2.41
C THR A 3 -1.57 -6.36 -2.57
N PRO A 4 -2.18 -6.97 -1.55
CA PRO A 4 -3.59 -7.31 -1.60
C PRO A 4 -4.43 -6.05 -1.86
N ALA A 5 -5.41 -6.15 -2.76
CA ALA A 5 -6.28 -5.02 -3.11
C ALA A 5 -7.13 -4.54 -1.92
N LEU A 6 -7.52 -5.46 -1.04
CA LEU A 6 -8.38 -5.20 0.12
C LEU A 6 -7.62 -5.51 1.41
N VAL A 7 -7.62 -4.58 2.37
CA VAL A 7 -6.88 -4.74 3.63
C VAL A 7 -7.75 -4.37 4.81
N ILE A 8 -7.86 -5.29 5.78
CA ILE A 8 -8.31 -5.02 7.15
C ILE A 8 -7.06 -5.01 8.03
N ASN A 9 -6.80 -3.89 8.68
CA ASN A 9 -5.62 -3.72 9.53
C ASN A 9 -5.88 -4.38 10.89
N GLN A 10 -4.87 -4.96 11.52
CA GLN A 10 -5.01 -5.55 12.86
C GLN A 10 -4.61 -4.56 13.97
N VAL A 11 -3.75 -3.60 13.65
CA VAL A 11 -3.17 -2.64 14.60
C VAL A 11 -3.00 -1.27 13.95
N GLU A 12 -2.98 -0.21 14.76
CA GLU A 12 -3.04 1.18 14.29
C GLU A 12 -1.91 1.58 13.34
N HIS A 13 -0.68 1.11 13.56
CA HIS A 13 0.43 1.45 12.66
C HIS A 13 0.26 0.85 11.24
N GLN A 14 -0.50 -0.24 11.09
CA GLN A 14 -0.87 -0.78 9.78
C GLN A 14 -1.93 0.11 9.13
N GLN A 15 -2.89 0.62 9.91
CA GLN A 15 -3.92 1.55 9.46
C GLN A 15 -3.30 2.82 8.84
N THR A 16 -2.26 3.37 9.46
CA THR A 16 -1.52 4.52 8.92
C THR A 16 -0.88 4.20 7.56
N LYS A 17 -0.26 3.02 7.42
CA LYS A 17 0.32 2.56 6.15
C LYS A 17 -0.75 2.35 5.08
N ALA A 18 -1.86 1.69 5.44
CA ALA A 18 -2.97 1.44 4.53
C ALA A 18 -3.59 2.74 4.02
N ARG A 19 -3.82 3.74 4.89
CA ARG A 19 -4.30 5.07 4.49
C ARG A 19 -3.36 5.79 3.53
N PHE A 20 -2.04 5.66 3.72
CA PHE A 20 -1.07 6.25 2.80
C PHE A 20 -1.17 5.64 1.40
N VAL A 21 -1.21 4.31 1.33
CA VAL A 21 -1.28 3.58 0.05
C VAL A 21 -2.66 3.75 -0.62
N GLU A 22 -3.72 3.87 0.17
CA GLU A 22 -5.09 4.09 -0.30
C GLU A 22 -5.24 5.43 -1.03
N LYS A 23 -4.57 6.50 -0.55
CA LYS A 23 -4.57 7.81 -1.22
C LYS A 23 -4.08 7.75 -2.67
N SER A 24 -3.27 6.76 -3.00
CA SER A 24 -2.77 6.54 -4.35
C SER A 24 -3.63 5.59 -5.18
N GLY A 25 -4.76 5.11 -4.62
CA GLY A 25 -5.67 4.17 -5.24
C GLY A 25 -5.08 2.78 -5.44
N ALA A 26 -4.06 2.42 -4.65
CA ALA A 26 -3.36 1.14 -4.74
C ALA A 26 -3.90 0.06 -3.76
N VAL A 27 -4.79 0.44 -2.86
CA VAL A 27 -5.47 -0.45 -1.91
C VAL A 27 -6.80 0.15 -1.47
N VAL A 28 -7.71 -0.70 -1.04
CA VAL A 28 -8.91 -0.35 -0.26
C VAL A 28 -8.64 -0.65 1.19
N ASN A 29 -8.61 0.40 1.99
CA ASN A 29 -8.52 0.25 3.42
C ASN A 29 -9.92 0.04 4.00
N LEU A 30 -10.18 -1.16 4.52
CA LEU A 30 -11.46 -1.54 5.08
C LEU A 30 -11.60 -1.13 6.54
N GLY A 31 -10.51 -0.80 7.27
CA GLY A 31 -10.60 -0.40 8.68
C GLY A 31 -9.69 -1.20 9.59
N LEU A 32 -10.09 -1.36 10.86
CA LEU A 32 -9.26 -1.93 11.93
C LEU A 32 -10.00 -3.06 12.67
N GLY A 33 -9.45 -4.28 12.59
CA GLY A 33 -9.95 -5.45 13.28
C GLY A 33 -11.40 -5.75 12.91
N THR A 34 -12.25 -5.83 13.94
CA THR A 34 -13.70 -6.04 13.78
C THR A 34 -14.46 -4.77 13.40
N ASP A 35 -13.84 -3.60 13.54
CA ASP A 35 -14.40 -2.30 13.15
C ASP A 35 -13.97 -1.98 11.70
N TYR A 36 -14.55 -2.73 10.76
CA TYR A 36 -14.32 -2.56 9.34
C TYR A 36 -15.59 -2.06 8.62
N ASP A 37 -15.39 -1.30 7.55
CA ASP A 37 -16.44 -0.73 6.71
C ASP A 37 -17.02 -1.81 5.79
N ALA A 38 -18.15 -2.38 6.23
CA ALA A 38 -18.86 -3.42 5.50
C ALA A 38 -19.44 -2.93 4.15
N GLU A 39 -19.84 -1.67 4.04
CA GLU A 39 -20.38 -1.12 2.79
C GLU A 39 -19.27 -0.93 1.76
N LYS A 40 -18.09 -0.46 2.20
CA LYS A 40 -16.90 -0.41 1.36
C LYS A 40 -16.42 -1.79 0.94
N PHE A 41 -16.52 -2.77 1.83
CA PHE A 41 -16.22 -4.16 1.50
C PHE A 41 -17.14 -4.70 0.39
N LYS A 42 -18.46 -4.51 0.52
CA LYS A 42 -19.44 -4.93 -0.51
C LYS A 42 -19.13 -4.31 -1.87
N LYS A 43 -18.92 -2.99 -1.92
CA LYS A 43 -18.55 -2.29 -3.18
C LYS A 43 -17.27 -2.82 -3.79
N ALA A 44 -16.30 -3.18 -2.95
CA ALA A 44 -15.03 -3.73 -3.44
C ALA A 44 -15.14 -5.15 -4.00
N LEU A 45 -16.17 -5.92 -3.62
CA LEU A 45 -16.47 -7.23 -4.20
C LEU A 45 -17.12 -7.13 -5.59
N GLU A 46 -17.65 -5.97 -5.96
CA GLU A 46 -18.23 -5.72 -7.29
C GLU A 46 -17.16 -5.44 -8.36
N TRP A 47 -15.89 -5.29 -7.97
CA TRP A 47 -14.82 -4.97 -8.90
C TRP A 47 -14.40 -6.15 -9.75
N GLU A 48 -14.23 -5.87 -11.03
CA GLU A 48 -13.74 -6.84 -11.99
C GLU A 48 -12.21 -6.80 -12.08
N LYS A 49 -11.69 -7.75 -12.87
CA LYS A 49 -10.25 -7.90 -13.11
C LYS A 49 -9.57 -6.60 -13.55
N PRO A 50 -10.12 -5.79 -14.48
CA PRO A 50 -9.47 -4.55 -14.93
C PRO A 50 -9.21 -3.55 -13.79
N GLU A 51 -10.16 -3.39 -12.87
CA GLU A 51 -10.07 -2.49 -11.73
C GLU A 51 -8.99 -2.94 -10.75
N LEU A 52 -8.94 -4.25 -10.47
CA LEU A 52 -7.92 -4.86 -9.61
C LEU A 52 -6.52 -4.78 -10.24
N GLU A 53 -6.40 -4.94 -11.56
CA GLU A 53 -5.15 -4.78 -12.29
C GLU A 53 -4.66 -3.33 -12.28
N ALA A 54 -5.56 -2.36 -12.48
CA ALA A 54 -5.24 -0.94 -12.39
C ALA A 54 -4.78 -0.55 -10.98
N MET A 55 -5.42 -1.09 -9.94
CA MET A 55 -5.00 -0.91 -8.55
C MET A 55 -3.61 -1.51 -8.29
N SER A 56 -3.36 -2.73 -8.77
CA SER A 56 -2.06 -3.39 -8.68
C SER A 56 -0.95 -2.58 -9.37
N LEU A 57 -1.24 -2.02 -10.54
CA LEU A 57 -0.30 -1.17 -11.28
C LEU A 57 0.04 0.11 -10.51
N LYS A 58 -0.95 0.78 -9.91
CA LYS A 58 -0.72 1.94 -9.02
C LYS A 58 0.19 1.58 -7.85
N GLY A 59 -0.03 0.42 -7.23
CA GLY A 59 0.82 -0.10 -6.15
C GLY A 59 2.27 -0.34 -6.57
N LYS A 60 2.49 -0.86 -7.79
CA LYS A 60 3.83 -1.04 -8.35
C LYS A 60 4.51 0.30 -8.61
N ASN A 61 3.79 1.27 -9.14
CA ASN A 61 4.31 2.60 -9.49
C ASN A 61 4.59 3.49 -8.26
N LEU A 62 4.02 3.17 -7.10
CA LEU A 62 4.33 3.87 -5.84
C LEU A 62 5.77 3.67 -5.39
N ILE A 63 6.40 2.55 -5.77
CA ILE A 63 7.76 2.23 -5.39
C ILE A 63 8.67 2.76 -6.49
N ASP A 64 9.47 3.77 -6.19
CA ASP A 64 10.37 4.37 -7.17
C ASP A 64 11.59 3.49 -7.50
N GLY A 65 11.76 2.37 -6.79
CA GLY A 65 12.83 1.39 -7.02
C GLY A 65 14.23 1.88 -6.62
N ARG A 66 14.38 3.08 -6.04
CA ARG A 66 15.70 3.71 -5.78
C ARG A 66 16.25 3.48 -4.38
N GLY A 67 15.66 2.55 -3.62
CA GLY A 67 16.09 2.25 -2.25
C GLY A 67 17.58 1.95 -2.13
N ILE A 68 18.12 1.13 -3.04
CA ILE A 68 19.53 0.74 -3.01
C ILE A 68 20.49 1.92 -3.25
N PHE A 69 20.12 2.88 -4.10
CA PHE A 69 20.92 4.06 -4.35
C PHE A 69 20.95 4.99 -3.12
N ARG A 70 19.81 5.16 -2.44
CA ARG A 70 19.75 5.92 -1.18
C ARG A 70 20.62 5.30 -0.08
N VAL A 71 20.60 3.96 0.04
CA VAL A 71 21.46 3.24 0.99
C VAL A 71 22.93 3.48 0.67
N ARG A 72 23.32 3.39 -0.60
CA ARG A 72 24.68 3.69 -1.05
C ARG A 72 25.10 5.12 -0.70
N GLU A 73 24.25 6.11 -0.95
CA GLU A 73 24.55 7.52 -0.64
C GLU A 73 24.78 7.74 0.86
N VAL A 74 23.91 7.19 1.71
CA VAL A 74 24.07 7.26 3.17
C VAL A 74 25.36 6.57 3.61
N LEU A 75 25.67 5.39 3.07
CA LEU A 75 26.93 4.69 3.36
C LEU A 75 28.13 5.57 3.02
N THR A 76 28.19 6.16 1.83
CA THR A 76 29.28 7.08 1.45
C THR A 76 29.41 8.27 2.39
N GLN A 77 28.31 8.81 2.92
CA GLN A 77 28.34 9.91 3.88
C GLN A 77 28.86 9.49 5.27
N VAL A 78 28.50 8.29 5.74
CA VAL A 78 28.92 7.82 7.09
C VAL A 78 30.28 7.14 7.11
N THR A 79 30.78 6.67 5.96
CA THR A 79 32.13 6.08 5.83
C THR A 79 33.13 7.04 5.21
N GLN A 80 32.91 8.37 5.31
CA GLN A 80 33.94 9.34 4.93
C GLN A 80 35.19 9.14 5.81
N ILE A 81 36.10 8.32 5.27
CA ILE A 81 37.54 8.57 5.21
C ILE A 81 37.76 9.50 4.02
#